data_AF-A0A397IZZ3-F1
#
_entry.id   AF-A0A397IZZ3-F1
#
_cell.length_a   1.000
_cell.length_b   1.000
_cell.length_c   1.000
_cell.angle_alpha   90.00
_cell.angle_beta   90.00
_cell.angle_gamma   90.00
#
_symmetry.space_group_name_H-M   'P 1'
#
loop_
_entity.id
_entity.type
_entity.pdbx_description
1 polymer ?
#
loop_
_entity_poly.entity_id
_entity_poly.type
_entity_poly.pdbx_seq_one_letter_code
_entity_poly.pdbx_strand_id
1 'polypeptide(L)'
;MVKFILTKKDKKIREKTNIRGKIKDVIYFSTEDNKKYAIVINKVSGLYAIRLINYEGSEDSEDGEDSEDSKDSENEIKVKAIKRFPNLTNFYRTKEEAIKAASEIKETPELINQCVYEIEIYEDDVEKNIFLVGRKGSGKSALANVISGSDKFFESPGSTSDPKNFHVEVFEYEGIKYRVVENIAIDTNLSFDKSIYKLAEAIYTMKRGIDQVLVVLPGRFTEENGELLVIAKKIFGKKILEHTTIVRNWFMDFEISEKCDEEKKRLKEENKKFSNLIERCKGIICVDNPPLDSQYYELLKKIRESSRKKLLEHLKSHQENYRINNWDDICVAINDYVNAKNLKEIENARIQSFISGAKTIREINLLKNEINDVMKKQSIISEDSEANFSSKRNICSIL
;
A
#
# COMPACT_ATOMS: atom_id res chain seq x y z
N MET A 1 30.46 16.38 -4.36
CA MET A 1 29.75 15.46 -3.45
C MET A 1 30.14 14.04 -3.85
N VAL A 2 30.94 13.34 -3.04
CA VAL A 2 31.44 11.98 -3.36
C VAL A 2 30.26 11.01 -3.43
N LYS A 3 30.18 10.22 -4.50
CA LYS A 3 29.11 9.25 -4.71
C LYS A 3 29.39 8.02 -3.84
N PHE A 4 28.49 7.70 -2.92
CA PHE A 4 28.57 6.44 -2.16
C PHE A 4 28.53 5.23 -3.11
N ILE A 5 29.48 4.32 -2.96
CA ILE A 5 29.63 3.10 -3.76
C ILE A 5 29.38 1.90 -2.84
N LEU A 6 28.52 0.98 -3.27
CA LEU A 6 28.19 -0.22 -2.52
C LEU A 6 29.32 -1.27 -2.61
N THR A 7 29.74 -1.77 -1.45
CA THR A 7 30.65 -2.92 -1.34
C THR A 7 29.96 -4.22 -1.79
N LYS A 8 30.73 -5.32 -1.95
CA LYS A 8 30.14 -6.66 -2.19
C LYS A 8 29.19 -7.07 -1.06
N LYS A 9 29.60 -6.83 0.19
CA LYS A 9 28.82 -7.05 1.41
C LYS A 9 27.49 -6.29 1.39
N ASP A 10 27.51 -5.01 1.01
CA ASP A 10 26.29 -4.19 0.93
C ASP A 10 25.29 -4.70 -0.11
N LYS A 11 25.78 -5.19 -1.25
CA LYS A 11 24.94 -5.76 -2.32
C LYS A 11 24.26 -7.03 -1.85
N LYS A 12 25.00 -7.94 -1.19
CA LYS A 12 24.44 -9.16 -0.60
C LYS A 12 23.40 -8.86 0.48
N ILE A 13 23.71 -7.95 1.40
CA ILE A 13 22.76 -7.45 2.40
C ILE A 13 21.49 -6.95 1.69
N ARG A 14 21.64 -6.08 0.68
CA ARG A 14 20.50 -5.53 -0.08
C ARG A 14 19.65 -6.61 -0.74
N GLU A 15 20.28 -7.60 -1.37
CA GLU A 15 19.59 -8.73 -2.02
C GLU A 15 18.81 -9.56 -1.00
N LYS A 16 19.41 -9.88 0.15
CA LYS A 16 18.78 -10.69 1.21
C LYS A 16 17.72 -9.94 2.01
N THR A 17 17.74 -8.61 2.00
CA THR A 17 16.82 -7.76 2.79
C THR A 17 15.77 -7.03 1.96
N ASN A 18 15.82 -7.17 0.63
CA ASN A 18 14.94 -6.51 -0.33
C ASN A 18 14.82 -4.97 -0.12
N ILE A 19 15.91 -4.31 0.30
CA ILE A 19 15.90 -2.86 0.54
C ILE A 19 15.80 -2.11 -0.78
N ARG A 20 14.68 -1.39 -0.95
CA ARG A 20 14.41 -0.54 -2.12
C ARG A 20 15.01 0.86 -1.98
N GLY A 21 15.05 1.58 -3.10
CA GLY A 21 15.62 2.92 -3.18
C GLY A 21 17.14 2.93 -3.33
N LYS A 22 17.72 4.13 -3.34
CA LYS A 22 19.16 4.30 -3.47
C LYS A 22 19.79 4.24 -2.09
N ILE A 23 20.62 3.24 -1.82
CA ILE A 23 21.42 3.19 -0.58
C ILE A 23 22.40 4.37 -0.58
N LYS A 24 22.49 5.03 0.57
CA LYS A 24 23.25 6.26 0.79
C LYS A 24 24.33 6.10 1.84
N ASP A 25 24.20 5.10 2.70
CA ASP A 25 25.17 4.70 3.69
C ASP A 25 24.89 3.29 4.21
N VAL A 26 25.92 2.62 4.68
CA VAL A 26 25.81 1.35 5.42
C VAL A 26 26.81 1.38 6.58
N ILE A 27 26.33 1.18 7.81
CA ILE A 27 27.14 1.22 9.03
C ILE A 27 27.10 -0.15 9.67
N TYR A 28 28.25 -0.84 9.69
CA TYR A 28 28.39 -2.13 10.36
C TYR A 28 28.86 -1.95 11.80
N PHE A 29 28.34 -2.77 12.71
CA PHE A 29 28.80 -2.83 14.11
C PHE A 29 28.48 -4.19 14.74
N SER A 30 29.09 -4.45 15.90
CA SER A 30 28.78 -5.62 16.72
C SER A 30 28.48 -5.17 18.14
N THR A 31 27.60 -5.90 18.83
CA THR A 31 27.30 -5.72 20.25
C THR A 31 28.27 -6.55 21.11
N GLU A 32 28.28 -6.32 22.43
CA GLU A 32 29.16 -7.02 23.38
C GLU A 32 28.96 -8.54 23.40
N ASP A 33 27.76 -9.02 23.06
CA ASP A 33 27.42 -10.43 22.92
C ASP A 33 27.77 -11.00 21.52
N ASN A 34 28.63 -10.32 20.76
CA ASN A 34 29.11 -10.69 19.42
C ASN A 34 28.02 -10.81 18.34
N LYS A 35 26.81 -10.27 18.55
CA LYS A 35 25.82 -10.16 17.46
C LYS A 35 26.25 -9.07 16.48
N LYS A 36 26.14 -9.37 15.18
CA LYS A 36 26.52 -8.45 14.10
C LYS A 36 25.31 -7.71 13.56
N TYR A 37 25.47 -6.41 13.36
CA TYR A 37 24.43 -5.53 12.85
C TYR A 37 24.91 -4.67 11.68
N ALA A 38 23.99 -4.33 10.79
CA ALA A 38 24.18 -3.37 9.72
C ALA A 38 23.03 -2.34 9.75
N ILE A 39 23.36 -1.06 9.78
CA ILE A 39 22.42 0.04 9.58
C ILE A 39 22.53 0.50 8.14
N VAL A 40 21.51 0.22 7.33
CA VAL A 40 21.41 0.68 5.94
C VAL A 40 20.56 1.95 5.90
N ILE A 41 21.14 3.05 5.39
CA ILE A 41 20.42 4.29 5.11
C ILE A 41 20.04 4.30 3.64
N ASN A 42 18.75 4.25 3.34
CA ASN A 42 18.24 4.24 1.97
C ASN A 42 17.37 5.46 1.68
N LYS A 43 17.52 6.01 0.45
CA LYS A 43 16.72 7.13 -0.06
C LYS A 43 15.60 6.62 -0.94
N VAL A 44 14.36 6.94 -0.57
CA VAL A 44 13.12 6.57 -1.28
C VAL A 44 12.31 7.84 -1.53
N SER A 45 11.99 8.12 -2.80
CA SER A 45 11.14 9.25 -3.21
C SER A 45 11.56 10.63 -2.66
N GLY A 46 12.86 10.85 -2.43
CA GLY A 46 13.39 12.11 -1.90
C GLY A 46 13.70 12.11 -0.41
N LEU A 47 13.17 11.13 0.33
CA LEU A 47 13.26 11.00 1.79
C LEU A 47 14.17 9.84 2.20
N TYR A 48 14.54 9.76 3.48
CA TYR A 48 15.48 8.77 3.99
C TYR A 48 14.83 7.86 5.05
N ALA A 49 15.19 6.59 5.01
CA ALA A 49 14.87 5.61 6.05
C ALA A 49 16.13 4.84 6.45
N ILE A 50 16.05 4.23 7.62
CA ILE A 50 17.07 3.37 8.20
C ILE A 50 16.53 1.94 8.26
N ARG A 51 17.40 0.96 8.02
CA ARG A 51 17.17 -0.46 8.29
C ARG A 51 18.29 -0.96 9.18
N LEU A 52 17.98 -1.30 10.43
CA LEU A 52 18.87 -2.01 11.33
C LEU A 52 18.71 -3.51 11.05
N ILE A 53 19.79 -4.20 10.73
CA ILE A 53 19.77 -5.58 10.23
C ILE A 53 20.69 -6.41 11.11
N ASN A 54 20.15 -7.41 11.81
CA ASN A 54 20.94 -8.43 12.48
C ASN A 54 21.30 -9.52 11.46
N TYR A 55 22.57 -9.89 11.34
CA TYR A 55 23.03 -10.90 10.40
C TYR A 55 24.15 -11.78 10.96
N GLU A 56 24.34 -12.96 10.37
CA GLU A 56 25.45 -13.87 10.61
C GLU A 56 26.31 -14.02 9.34
N GLY A 57 27.58 -14.43 9.51
CA GLY A 57 28.57 -14.58 8.44
C GLY A 57 29.68 -13.53 8.47
N SER A 58 30.76 -13.77 7.72
CA SER A 58 31.88 -12.84 7.52
C SER A 58 32.36 -12.91 6.07
N GLU A 59 32.46 -11.76 5.44
CA GLU A 59 33.38 -11.55 4.30
C GLU A 59 34.38 -10.50 4.77
N ASP A 60 35.26 -10.91 5.67
CA ASP A 60 36.44 -10.13 6.03
C ASP A 60 37.65 -10.83 5.39
N SER A 61 37.66 -10.89 4.06
CA SER A 61 38.86 -11.24 3.28
C SER A 61 38.94 -10.24 2.12
N GLU A 62 39.52 -9.09 2.42
CA GLU A 62 40.31 -8.36 1.43
C GLU A 62 41.53 -9.25 1.12
N ASP A 63 41.79 -9.46 -0.16
CA ASP A 63 42.91 -10.19 -0.75
C ASP A 63 42.84 -11.73 -0.79
N GLY A 64 42.72 -12.26 -2.01
CA GLY A 64 42.84 -13.69 -2.32
C GLY A 64 42.51 -13.97 -3.79
N GLU A 65 43.54 -14.19 -4.59
CA GLU A 65 43.50 -14.55 -6.01
C GLU A 65 42.71 -15.83 -6.29
N ASP A 66 42.26 -15.92 -7.54
CA ASP A 66 41.54 -17.02 -8.17
C ASP A 66 42.03 -18.40 -7.71
N SER A 67 41.17 -19.13 -7.02
CA SER A 67 41.21 -20.60 -7.02
C SER A 67 39.79 -21.16 -6.98
N GLU A 68 39.35 -21.63 -8.14
CA GLU A 68 38.24 -22.58 -8.29
C GLU A 68 38.67 -23.88 -7.60
N ASP A 69 38.23 -24.09 -6.36
CA ASP A 69 37.61 -25.34 -5.92
C ASP A 69 37.55 -25.41 -4.38
N SER A 70 36.33 -25.66 -3.90
CA SER A 70 35.94 -26.12 -2.55
C SER A 70 35.63 -25.08 -1.45
N LYS A 71 34.34 -25.14 -1.02
CA LYS A 71 33.70 -24.66 0.23
C LYS A 71 32.90 -23.33 0.19
N ASP A 72 31.78 -23.33 -0.54
CA ASP A 72 30.82 -22.20 -0.57
C ASP A 72 29.73 -22.23 0.54
N SER A 73 29.75 -23.14 1.51
CA SER A 73 28.65 -23.23 2.51
C SER A 73 28.87 -22.49 3.83
N GLU A 74 30.08 -22.02 4.15
CA GLU A 74 30.37 -21.43 5.48
C GLU A 74 30.43 -19.88 5.52
N ASN A 75 30.48 -19.21 4.36
CA ASN A 75 30.63 -17.74 4.28
C ASN A 75 29.39 -16.97 3.78
N GLU A 76 28.21 -17.59 3.73
CA GLU A 76 27.00 -16.92 3.25
C GLU A 76 26.40 -15.97 4.32
N ILE A 77 26.18 -14.70 3.95
CA ILE A 77 25.49 -13.72 4.81
C ILE A 77 24.05 -14.19 5.03
N LYS A 78 23.73 -14.51 6.28
CA LYS A 78 22.38 -14.92 6.71
C LYS A 78 21.75 -13.83 7.54
N VAL A 79 20.70 -13.21 7.03
CA VAL A 79 19.93 -12.19 7.77
C VAL A 79 19.08 -12.88 8.82
N LYS A 80 19.20 -12.42 10.08
CA LYS A 80 18.46 -12.91 11.24
C LYS A 80 17.28 -12.01 11.59
N ALA A 81 17.46 -10.69 11.56
CA ALA A 81 16.36 -9.76 11.84
C ALA A 81 16.55 -8.46 11.08
N ILE A 82 15.45 -7.72 10.86
CA ILE A 82 15.46 -6.40 10.22
C ILE A 82 14.46 -5.51 10.95
N LYS A 83 14.89 -4.34 11.40
CA LYS A 83 14.06 -3.29 12.01
C LYS A 83 14.18 -2.00 11.19
N ARG A 84 13.07 -1.32 10.93
CA ARG A 84 13.08 -0.01 10.24
C ARG A 84 13.03 1.13 11.24
N PHE A 85 13.78 2.20 10.96
CA PHE A 85 13.67 3.49 11.66
C PHE A 85 13.52 4.68 10.68
N PRO A 86 12.71 5.69 11.02
CA PRO A 86 11.70 5.64 12.07
C PRO A 86 10.60 4.64 11.65
N ASN A 87 9.68 4.29 12.57
CA ASN A 87 8.60 3.34 12.30
C ASN A 87 7.87 3.62 10.98
N LEU A 88 7.22 2.60 10.42
CA LEU A 88 6.72 2.55 9.04
C LEU A 88 5.91 3.76 8.55
N THR A 89 5.34 4.60 9.42
CA THR A 89 4.59 5.83 9.09
C THR A 89 5.46 7.08 8.87
N ASN A 90 6.77 7.02 9.14
CA ASN A 90 7.65 8.18 9.18
C ASN A 90 8.91 8.00 8.30
N PHE A 91 9.54 9.12 7.96
CA PHE A 91 10.82 9.21 7.26
C PHE A 91 11.64 10.39 7.78
N TYR A 92 12.96 10.32 7.61
CA TYR A 92 13.85 11.46 7.78
C TYR A 92 13.84 12.31 6.50
N ARG A 93 13.88 13.63 6.67
CA ARG A 93 13.81 14.59 5.55
C ARG A 93 15.17 14.74 4.87
N THR A 94 16.25 14.71 5.65
CA THR A 94 17.61 14.93 5.17
C THR A 94 18.51 13.72 5.40
N LYS A 95 19.67 13.67 4.73
CA LYS A 95 20.63 12.58 4.95
C LYS A 95 21.21 12.71 6.36
N GLU A 96 21.44 13.94 6.79
CA GLU A 96 22.03 14.31 8.07
C GLU A 96 21.15 13.87 9.23
N GLU A 97 19.83 14.06 9.13
CA GLU A 97 18.86 13.54 10.12
C GLU A 97 18.93 12.00 10.22
N ALA A 98 18.99 11.32 9.08
CA ALA A 98 19.09 9.86 9.05
C ALA A 98 20.43 9.36 9.60
N ILE A 99 21.54 10.05 9.33
CA ILE A 99 22.85 9.71 9.90
C ILE A 99 22.83 9.90 11.41
N LYS A 100 22.28 11.01 11.91
CA LYS A 100 22.19 11.29 13.35
C LYS A 100 21.38 10.19 14.07
N ALA A 101 20.23 9.82 13.51
CA ALA A 101 19.40 8.76 14.07
C ALA A 101 20.08 7.38 13.98
N ALA A 102 20.86 7.12 12.92
CA ALA A 102 21.64 5.89 12.82
C ALA A 102 22.70 5.78 13.93
N SER A 103 23.38 6.88 14.26
CA SER A 103 24.31 6.92 15.39
C SER A 103 23.59 6.66 16.72
N GLU A 104 22.44 7.29 16.95
CA GLU A 104 21.63 7.08 18.16
C GLU A 104 21.18 5.62 18.30
N ILE A 105 20.72 4.99 17.22
CA ILE A 105 20.34 3.57 17.21
C ILE A 105 21.53 2.68 17.58
N LYS A 106 22.71 2.96 17.02
CA LYS A 106 23.93 2.19 17.28
C LYS A 106 24.37 2.29 18.75
N GLU A 107 24.10 3.40 19.42
CA GLU A 107 24.54 3.66 20.80
C GLU A 107 23.48 3.30 21.85
N THR A 108 22.25 2.94 21.44
CA THR A 108 21.13 2.69 22.35
C THR A 108 20.74 1.20 22.35
N PRO A 109 21.14 0.42 23.38
CA PRO A 109 20.81 -1.01 23.47
C PRO A 109 19.31 -1.29 23.37
N GLU A 110 18.45 -0.43 23.90
CA GLU A 110 16.99 -0.56 23.83
C GLU A 110 16.47 -0.50 22.38
N LEU A 111 17.09 0.31 21.51
CA LEU A 111 16.74 0.39 20.09
C LEU A 111 17.29 -0.82 19.31
N ILE A 112 18.47 -1.31 19.68
CA ILE A 112 19.07 -2.51 19.08
C ILE A 112 18.28 -3.76 19.44
N ASN A 113 17.85 -3.85 20.70
CA ASN A 113 17.04 -4.95 21.22
C ASN A 113 15.63 -4.98 20.63
N GLN A 114 15.19 -3.95 19.91
CA GLN A 114 13.98 -4.01 19.08
C GLN A 114 14.20 -4.77 17.76
N CYS A 115 15.44 -5.08 17.39
CA CYS A 115 15.79 -5.89 16.22
C CYS A 115 15.77 -7.39 16.57
N VAL A 116 14.64 -7.85 17.09
CA VAL A 116 14.32 -9.27 17.30
C VAL A 116 13.50 -9.73 16.10
N TYR A 117 13.65 -11.00 15.70
CA TYR A 117 13.02 -11.62 14.54
C TYR A 117 11.57 -11.15 14.30
N GLU A 118 11.39 -10.23 13.35
CA GLU A 118 10.14 -9.94 12.66
C GLU A 118 10.47 -8.97 11.52
N ILE A 119 10.32 -9.42 10.28
CA ILE A 119 9.86 -8.50 9.22
C ILE A 119 8.69 -7.75 9.86
N GLU A 120 8.69 -6.41 9.92
CA GLU A 120 7.62 -5.63 10.58
C GLU A 120 6.23 -5.88 9.93
N ILE A 121 5.67 -7.05 10.21
CA ILE A 121 4.27 -7.39 10.13
C ILE A 121 3.79 -6.95 11.50
N TYR A 122 3.22 -5.74 11.57
CA TYR A 122 2.48 -5.29 12.75
C TYR A 122 1.67 -6.46 13.31
N GLU A 123 1.61 -6.60 14.64
CA GLU A 123 0.61 -7.41 15.33
C GLU A 123 -0.78 -6.92 14.87
N ASP A 124 -1.24 -7.51 13.77
CA ASP A 124 -2.58 -7.42 13.29
C ASP A 124 -3.34 -8.50 14.05
N ASP A 125 -4.05 -8.11 15.10
CA ASP A 125 -4.89 -9.03 15.89
C ASP A 125 -6.11 -9.53 15.09
N VAL A 126 -6.30 -9.02 13.87
CA VAL A 126 -7.21 -9.57 12.87
C VAL A 126 -6.69 -10.92 12.38
N GLU A 127 -7.55 -11.91 12.47
CA GLU A 127 -7.29 -13.27 12.03
C GLU A 127 -7.76 -13.52 10.61
N LYS A 128 -8.83 -12.84 10.18
CA LYS A 128 -9.51 -13.11 8.90
C LYS A 128 -9.75 -11.85 8.08
N ASN A 129 -9.15 -11.76 6.90
CA ASN A 129 -9.34 -10.64 5.97
C ASN A 129 -10.35 -10.98 4.87
N ILE A 130 -11.40 -10.17 4.75
CA ILE A 130 -12.47 -10.27 3.76
C ILE A 130 -12.38 -9.07 2.81
N PHE A 131 -12.14 -9.33 1.53
CA PHE A 131 -12.04 -8.27 0.52
C PHE A 131 -13.29 -8.24 -0.36
N LEU A 132 -14.00 -7.11 -0.40
CA LEU A 132 -15.21 -6.95 -1.20
C LEU A 132 -14.90 -6.34 -2.57
N VAL A 133 -15.40 -7.00 -3.61
CA VAL A 133 -15.28 -6.58 -5.01
C VAL A 133 -16.66 -6.55 -5.65
N GLY A 134 -16.94 -5.57 -6.49
CA GLY A 134 -18.27 -5.39 -7.06
C GLY A 134 -18.44 -4.01 -7.66
N ARG A 135 -19.36 -3.87 -8.60
CA ARG A 135 -19.61 -2.60 -9.30
C ARG A 135 -20.38 -1.62 -8.43
N LYS A 136 -20.44 -0.36 -8.86
CA LYS A 136 -21.29 0.64 -8.20
C LYS A 136 -22.74 0.14 -8.20
N GLY A 137 -23.42 0.29 -7.07
CA GLY A 137 -24.80 -0.17 -6.91
C GLY A 137 -24.97 -1.67 -6.71
N SER A 138 -23.90 -2.48 -6.59
CA SER A 138 -24.08 -3.93 -6.31
C SER A 138 -24.50 -4.28 -4.88
N GLY A 139 -24.53 -3.28 -3.98
CA GLY A 139 -24.82 -3.46 -2.56
C GLY A 139 -23.62 -3.93 -1.73
N LYS A 140 -22.38 -3.69 -2.17
CA LYS A 140 -21.16 -3.98 -1.39
C LYS A 140 -21.17 -3.35 0.00
N SER A 141 -21.46 -2.06 0.11
CA SER A 141 -21.50 -1.34 1.39
C SER A 141 -22.57 -1.90 2.32
N ALA A 142 -23.76 -2.21 1.79
CA ALA A 142 -24.81 -2.87 2.55
C ALA A 142 -24.37 -4.26 3.03
N LEU A 143 -23.72 -5.04 2.16
CA LEU A 143 -23.16 -6.34 2.53
C LEU A 143 -22.07 -6.20 3.61
N ALA A 144 -21.20 -5.18 3.51
CA ALA A 144 -20.15 -4.92 4.47
C ALA A 144 -20.74 -4.65 5.86
N ASN A 145 -21.72 -3.73 5.94
CA ASN A 145 -22.48 -3.43 7.14
C ASN A 145 -23.19 -4.66 7.72
N VAL A 146 -23.80 -5.48 6.87
CA VAL A 146 -24.47 -6.72 7.30
C VAL A 146 -23.47 -7.71 7.89
N ILE A 147 -22.33 -7.94 7.24
CA ILE A 147 -21.30 -8.86 7.73
C ILE A 147 -20.74 -8.37 9.07
N SER A 148 -20.30 -7.11 9.13
CA SER A 148 -19.70 -6.52 10.33
C SER A 148 -20.72 -6.30 11.45
N GLY A 149 -22.01 -6.23 11.13
CA GLY A 149 -23.05 -5.80 12.07
C GLY A 149 -22.91 -4.32 12.46
N SER A 150 -22.43 -3.48 11.54
CA SER A 150 -22.27 -2.03 11.74
C SER A 150 -22.97 -1.22 10.66
N ASP A 151 -22.93 0.11 10.77
CA ASP A 151 -23.48 1.09 9.83
C ASP A 151 -22.39 2.03 9.27
N LYS A 152 -21.12 1.62 9.38
CA LYS A 152 -19.95 2.44 9.03
C LYS A 152 -19.71 2.57 7.53
N PHE A 153 -20.21 1.64 6.72
CA PHE A 153 -20.12 1.71 5.27
C PHE A 153 -21.32 2.49 4.73
N PHE A 154 -21.06 3.50 3.92
CA PHE A 154 -22.11 4.37 3.45
C PHE A 154 -22.89 3.74 2.28
N GLU A 155 -24.19 3.49 2.46
CA GLU A 155 -25.00 2.69 1.53
C GLU A 155 -25.67 3.49 0.39
N SER A 156 -25.62 4.83 0.39
CA SER A 156 -26.46 5.60 -0.55
C SER A 156 -25.86 5.73 -1.96
N PRO A 157 -26.71 5.64 -3.01
CA PRO A 157 -26.29 5.78 -4.40
C PRO A 157 -26.08 7.25 -4.76
N GLY A 158 -24.99 7.88 -4.30
CA GLY A 158 -24.71 9.25 -4.74
C GLY A 158 -23.67 10.05 -3.97
N SER A 159 -23.32 9.71 -2.73
CA SER A 159 -22.35 10.53 -1.98
C SER A 159 -20.91 10.10 -2.22
N THR A 160 -20.22 10.86 -3.06
CA THR A 160 -18.75 10.89 -3.10
C THR A 160 -18.23 11.85 -2.03
N SER A 161 -18.37 11.51 -0.75
CA SER A 161 -17.90 12.39 0.34
C SER A 161 -16.68 11.87 1.10
N ASP A 162 -16.17 10.68 0.79
CA ASP A 162 -14.98 10.16 1.47
C ASP A 162 -13.69 10.36 0.65
N PRO A 163 -12.67 11.04 1.17
CA PRO A 163 -11.37 11.18 0.50
C PRO A 163 -10.59 9.85 0.42
N LYS A 164 -10.97 8.83 1.21
CA LYS A 164 -10.40 7.47 1.14
C LYS A 164 -11.11 6.64 0.07
N ASN A 165 -10.33 5.87 -0.69
CA ASN A 165 -10.84 5.07 -1.82
C ASN A 165 -11.26 3.64 -1.44
N PHE A 166 -11.25 3.33 -0.16
CA PHE A 166 -11.68 2.05 0.40
C PHE A 166 -12.13 2.29 1.85
N HIS A 167 -13.06 1.46 2.30
CA HIS A 167 -13.56 1.46 3.67
C HIS A 167 -13.12 0.18 4.37
N VAL A 168 -12.81 0.29 5.66
CA VAL A 168 -12.35 -0.83 6.47
C VAL A 168 -13.15 -0.86 7.75
N GLU A 169 -13.59 -2.05 8.13
CA GLU A 169 -14.15 -2.29 9.45
C GLU A 169 -13.59 -3.58 10.04
N VAL A 170 -13.31 -3.54 11.34
CA VAL A 170 -12.93 -4.72 12.12
C VAL A 170 -14.08 -5.08 13.05
N PHE A 171 -14.44 -6.36 13.09
CA PHE A 171 -15.49 -6.88 13.94
C PHE A 171 -15.09 -8.25 14.50
N GLU A 172 -15.72 -8.68 15.59
CA GLU A 172 -15.49 -9.98 16.20
C GLU A 172 -16.73 -10.85 16.08
N TYR A 173 -16.55 -12.13 15.74
CA TYR A 173 -17.62 -13.11 15.71
C TYR A 173 -17.09 -14.47 16.21
N GLU A 174 -17.74 -15.02 17.23
CA GLU A 174 -17.34 -16.26 17.90
C GLU A 174 -15.86 -16.29 18.33
N GLY A 175 -15.34 -15.15 18.81
CA GLY A 175 -13.96 -15.02 19.27
C GLY A 175 -12.92 -14.83 18.16
N ILE A 176 -13.33 -14.82 16.88
CA ILE A 176 -12.44 -14.57 15.74
C ILE A 176 -12.61 -13.12 15.30
N LYS A 177 -11.49 -12.39 15.17
CA LYS A 177 -11.46 -11.03 14.63
C LYS A 177 -11.38 -11.03 13.11
N TYR A 178 -12.37 -10.43 12.48
CA TYR A 178 -12.49 -10.26 11.04
C TYR A 178 -12.27 -8.81 10.64
N ARG A 179 -11.67 -8.60 9.47
CA ARG A 179 -11.63 -7.31 8.79
C ARG A 179 -12.38 -7.40 7.47
N VAL A 180 -13.32 -6.49 7.25
CA VAL A 180 -13.95 -6.27 5.95
C VAL A 180 -13.32 -5.06 5.30
N VAL A 181 -12.83 -5.23 4.07
CA VAL A 181 -12.26 -4.15 3.26
C VAL A 181 -13.11 -3.99 2.01
N GLU A 182 -13.83 -2.88 1.90
CA GLU A 182 -14.59 -2.51 0.70
C GLU A 182 -13.72 -1.65 -0.23
N ASN A 183 -13.54 -2.08 -1.48
CA ASN A 183 -12.94 -1.25 -2.51
C ASN A 183 -14.02 -0.40 -3.22
N ILE A 184 -13.83 0.92 -3.27
CA ILE A 184 -14.82 1.87 -3.81
C ILE A 184 -14.83 1.88 -5.35
N ALA A 185 -13.72 1.52 -6.03
CA ALA A 185 -13.64 1.69 -7.48
C ALA A 185 -12.82 0.60 -8.21
N ILE A 186 -13.51 -0.45 -8.67
CA ILE A 186 -13.14 -1.12 -9.95
C ILE A 186 -14.12 -0.60 -11.00
N ASP A 187 -14.10 0.70 -11.24
CA ASP A 187 -14.83 1.29 -12.36
C ASP A 187 -13.84 1.43 -13.51
N THR A 188 -14.17 0.80 -14.64
CA THR A 188 -13.31 0.60 -15.82
C THR A 188 -12.86 1.90 -16.50
N ASN A 189 -13.28 3.06 -15.98
CA ASN A 189 -12.99 4.40 -16.50
C ASN A 189 -11.88 5.16 -15.73
N LEU A 190 -11.34 4.61 -14.64
CA LEU A 190 -10.16 5.18 -13.99
C LEU A 190 -8.90 4.73 -14.73
N SER A 191 -7.97 5.66 -14.98
CA SER A 191 -6.66 5.31 -15.55
C SER A 191 -6.03 4.20 -14.71
N PHE A 192 -5.58 3.13 -15.37
CA PHE A 192 -5.06 1.89 -14.78
C PHE A 192 -4.13 2.14 -13.57
N ASP A 193 -3.29 3.17 -13.67
CA ASP A 193 -2.36 3.59 -12.63
C ASP A 193 -3.05 4.05 -11.34
N LYS A 194 -4.11 4.87 -11.40
CA LYS A 194 -4.81 5.37 -10.20
C LYS A 194 -5.55 4.24 -9.48
N SER A 195 -6.05 3.25 -10.21
CA SER A 195 -6.74 2.09 -9.64
C SER A 195 -5.78 1.12 -8.95
N ILE A 196 -4.56 0.95 -9.48
CA ILE A 196 -3.52 0.12 -8.87
C ILE A 196 -3.07 0.68 -7.51
N TYR A 197 -2.85 1.99 -7.38
CA TYR A 197 -2.43 2.58 -6.10
C TYR A 197 -3.48 2.40 -4.99
N LYS A 198 -4.76 2.51 -5.32
CA LYS A 198 -5.87 2.37 -4.36
C LYS A 198 -6.02 0.93 -3.89
N LEU A 199 -5.93 0.01 -4.85
CA LEU A 199 -5.90 -1.43 -4.59
C LEU A 199 -4.70 -1.81 -3.73
N ALA A 200 -3.56 -1.18 -3.97
CA ALA A 200 -2.38 -1.28 -3.12
C ALA A 200 -2.68 -0.84 -1.67
N GLU A 201 -3.23 0.36 -1.47
CA GLU A 201 -3.59 0.82 -0.11
C GLU A 201 -4.53 -0.16 0.61
N ALA A 202 -5.50 -0.76 -0.09
CA ALA A 202 -6.37 -1.80 0.45
C ALA A 202 -5.60 -3.09 0.81
N ILE A 203 -4.73 -3.59 -0.08
CA ILE A 203 -3.86 -4.75 0.17
C ILE A 203 -2.96 -4.52 1.39
N TYR A 204 -2.45 -3.30 1.57
CA TYR A 204 -1.61 -2.95 2.71
C TYR A 204 -2.34 -3.08 4.05
N THR A 205 -3.67 -2.95 4.08
CA THR A 205 -4.44 -3.21 5.29
C THR A 205 -4.54 -4.70 5.63
N MET A 206 -4.39 -5.60 4.66
CA MET A 206 -4.53 -7.05 4.81
C MET A 206 -3.18 -7.76 4.86
N LYS A 207 -2.31 -7.37 5.79
CA LYS A 207 -0.89 -7.81 5.82
C LYS A 207 -0.72 -9.32 5.94
N ARG A 208 -1.62 -9.97 6.68
CA ARG A 208 -1.65 -11.44 6.83
C ARG A 208 -2.13 -12.18 5.58
N GLY A 209 -2.48 -11.50 4.49
CA GLY A 209 -3.07 -12.10 3.30
C GLY A 209 -4.59 -11.92 3.24
N ILE A 210 -5.23 -12.50 2.24
CA ILE A 210 -6.69 -12.46 2.03
C ILE A 210 -7.26 -13.84 2.37
N ASP A 211 -8.20 -13.93 3.29
CA ASP A 211 -8.88 -15.19 3.57
C ASP A 211 -9.99 -15.43 2.56
N GLN A 212 -10.82 -14.42 2.30
CA GLN A 212 -11.87 -14.49 1.29
C GLN A 212 -11.99 -13.23 0.44
N VAL A 213 -12.31 -13.42 -0.83
CA VAL A 213 -12.80 -12.35 -1.72
C VAL A 213 -14.29 -12.56 -1.95
N LEU A 214 -15.11 -11.55 -1.67
CA LEU A 214 -16.54 -11.58 -1.97
C LEU A 214 -16.82 -10.73 -3.21
N VAL A 215 -17.21 -11.39 -4.32
CA VAL A 215 -17.61 -10.72 -5.55
C VAL A 215 -19.12 -10.50 -5.52
N VAL A 216 -19.54 -9.27 -5.23
CA VAL A 216 -20.93 -8.88 -5.00
C VAL A 216 -21.60 -8.48 -6.30
N LEU A 217 -22.62 -9.24 -6.70
CA LEU A 217 -23.34 -9.08 -7.95
C LEU A 217 -24.79 -8.62 -7.69
N PRO A 218 -25.22 -7.50 -8.30
CA PRO A 218 -26.61 -7.09 -8.30
C PRO A 218 -27.38 -7.87 -9.35
N GLY A 219 -28.62 -8.29 -9.03
CA GLY A 219 -29.52 -8.87 -10.03
C GLY A 219 -28.90 -10.01 -10.88
N ARG A 220 -29.40 -10.20 -12.09
CA ARG A 220 -28.88 -11.24 -12.99
C ARG A 220 -27.39 -11.02 -13.29
N PHE A 221 -26.65 -12.10 -13.41
CA PHE A 221 -25.26 -12.05 -13.85
C PHE A 221 -25.20 -11.55 -15.29
N THR A 222 -24.37 -10.55 -15.52
CA THR A 222 -24.11 -9.96 -16.83
C THR A 222 -22.66 -10.23 -17.21
N GLU A 223 -22.32 -10.09 -18.49
CA GLU A 223 -20.91 -10.25 -18.90
C GLU A 223 -19.97 -9.30 -18.16
N GLU A 224 -20.41 -8.06 -17.96
CA GLU A 224 -19.67 -7.03 -17.23
C GLU A 224 -19.39 -7.42 -15.78
N ASN A 225 -20.28 -8.20 -15.15
CA ASN A 225 -20.07 -8.74 -13.80
C ASN A 225 -19.04 -9.88 -13.80
N GLY A 226 -18.96 -10.67 -14.88
CA GLY A 226 -17.95 -11.71 -15.05
C GLY A 226 -16.53 -11.18 -15.23
N GLU A 227 -16.39 -9.96 -15.76
CA GLU A 227 -15.09 -9.29 -15.91
C GLU A 227 -14.41 -9.03 -14.55
N LEU A 228 -15.17 -8.90 -13.46
CA LEU A 228 -14.61 -8.77 -12.11
C LEU A 228 -13.76 -9.99 -11.72
N LEU A 229 -14.17 -11.20 -12.13
CA LEU A 229 -13.41 -12.43 -11.89
C LEU A 229 -12.11 -12.45 -12.71
N VAL A 230 -12.14 -11.92 -13.93
CA VAL A 230 -10.95 -11.76 -14.77
C VAL A 230 -9.98 -10.77 -14.14
N ILE A 231 -10.49 -9.64 -13.64
CA ILE A 231 -9.69 -8.60 -12.98
C ILE A 231 -9.05 -9.15 -11.70
N ALA A 232 -9.84 -9.82 -10.84
CA ALA A 232 -9.32 -10.45 -9.63
C ALA A 232 -8.20 -11.45 -9.95
N LYS A 233 -8.39 -12.32 -10.96
CA LYS A 233 -7.36 -13.26 -11.43
C LYS A 233 -6.12 -12.55 -11.97
N LYS A 234 -6.25 -11.43 -12.68
CA LYS A 234 -5.11 -10.67 -13.22
C LYS A 234 -4.29 -10.01 -12.11
N ILE A 235 -4.96 -9.46 -11.11
CA ILE A 235 -4.32 -8.77 -9.98
C ILE A 235 -3.63 -9.76 -9.06
N PHE A 236 -4.40 -10.74 -8.58
CA PHE A 236 -3.96 -11.60 -7.49
C PHE A 236 -3.40 -12.91 -8.01
N GLY A 237 -3.58 -13.27 -9.28
CA GLY A 237 -3.19 -14.56 -9.83
C GLY A 237 -4.34 -15.59 -9.78
N LYS A 238 -4.12 -16.75 -10.39
CA LYS A 238 -5.19 -17.75 -10.62
C LYS A 238 -5.75 -18.36 -9.33
N LYS A 239 -4.91 -18.52 -8.31
CA LYS A 239 -5.25 -19.16 -7.04
C LYS A 239 -6.22 -18.34 -6.18
N ILE A 240 -6.30 -17.02 -6.38
CA ILE A 240 -7.27 -16.19 -5.65
C ILE A 240 -8.71 -16.67 -5.84
N LEU A 241 -9.03 -17.27 -7.00
CA LEU A 241 -10.38 -17.75 -7.30
C LEU A 241 -10.81 -18.83 -6.31
N GLU A 242 -9.88 -19.65 -5.82
CA GLU A 242 -10.14 -20.69 -4.81
C GLU A 242 -10.51 -20.08 -3.44
N HIS A 243 -10.26 -18.79 -3.24
CA HIS A 243 -10.68 -17.96 -2.09
C HIS A 243 -11.84 -17.01 -2.43
N THR A 244 -12.33 -17.02 -3.67
CA THR A 244 -13.39 -16.11 -4.13
C THR A 244 -14.76 -16.77 -3.98
N THR A 245 -15.67 -16.09 -3.28
CA THR A 245 -17.09 -16.42 -3.22
C THR A 245 -17.90 -15.39 -4.02
N ILE A 246 -18.77 -15.86 -4.90
CA ILE A 246 -19.71 -14.99 -5.61
C ILE A 246 -20.93 -14.77 -4.70
N VAL A 247 -21.22 -13.51 -4.38
CA VAL A 247 -22.38 -13.12 -3.57
C VAL A 247 -23.47 -12.60 -4.50
N ARG A 248 -24.53 -13.40 -4.65
CA ARG A 248 -25.74 -13.04 -5.38
C ARG A 248 -26.66 -12.25 -4.45
N ASN A 249 -26.56 -10.92 -4.51
CA ASN A 249 -27.31 -9.99 -3.65
C ASN A 249 -28.68 -9.61 -4.23
N TRP A 250 -29.65 -9.17 -3.42
CA TRP A 250 -31.03 -8.92 -3.85
C TRP A 250 -31.71 -10.17 -4.42
N PHE A 251 -31.54 -11.28 -3.73
CA PHE A 251 -32.24 -12.53 -4.07
C PHE A 251 -33.29 -12.80 -2.99
N MET A 252 -34.52 -12.36 -3.21
CA MET A 252 -35.60 -12.42 -2.20
C MET A 252 -35.85 -13.83 -1.66
N ASP A 253 -35.71 -14.85 -2.51
CA ASP A 253 -35.91 -16.25 -2.15
C ASP A 253 -34.66 -16.90 -1.51
N PHE A 254 -33.74 -16.11 -0.94
CA PHE A 254 -32.46 -16.63 -0.42
C PHE A 254 -32.60 -17.58 0.77
N GLU A 255 -33.74 -17.57 1.46
CA GLU A 255 -34.05 -18.50 2.54
C GLU A 255 -34.52 -19.86 2.02
N ILE A 256 -34.89 -19.96 0.73
CA ILE A 256 -35.31 -21.22 0.08
C ILE A 256 -34.09 -21.85 -0.58
N SER A 257 -33.63 -22.98 -0.06
CA SER A 257 -32.39 -23.63 -0.53
C SER A 257 -32.48 -24.05 -1.99
N GLU A 258 -33.62 -24.63 -2.41
CA GLU A 258 -33.85 -25.08 -3.78
C GLU A 258 -33.74 -23.92 -4.78
N LYS A 259 -34.29 -22.75 -4.42
CA LYS A 259 -34.20 -21.52 -5.23
C LYS A 259 -32.78 -21.02 -5.34
N CYS A 260 -32.00 -21.11 -4.26
CA CYS A 260 -30.58 -20.79 -4.30
C CYS A 260 -29.84 -21.74 -5.25
N ASP A 261 -30.13 -23.04 -5.22
CA ASP A 261 -29.45 -24.03 -6.06
C ASP A 261 -29.82 -23.90 -7.55
N GLU A 262 -31.08 -23.60 -7.86
CA GLU A 262 -31.52 -23.20 -9.20
C GLU A 262 -30.72 -21.99 -9.70
N GLU A 263 -30.57 -20.94 -8.88
CA GLU A 263 -29.82 -19.75 -9.24
C GLU A 263 -28.32 -20.04 -9.44
N LYS A 264 -27.71 -20.87 -8.59
CA LYS A 264 -26.31 -21.31 -8.75
C LYS A 264 -26.10 -22.05 -10.07
N LYS A 265 -27.03 -22.94 -10.43
CA LYS A 265 -26.98 -23.68 -11.70
C LYS A 265 -27.11 -22.73 -12.89
N ARG A 266 -28.09 -21.82 -12.83
CA ARG A 266 -28.33 -20.79 -13.84
C ARG A 266 -27.11 -19.90 -14.06
N LEU A 267 -26.46 -19.46 -12.98
CA LEU A 267 -25.23 -18.67 -13.04
C LEU A 267 -24.10 -19.37 -13.81
N LYS A 268 -23.98 -20.70 -13.69
CA LYS A 268 -22.96 -21.48 -14.42
C LYS A 268 -23.34 -21.70 -15.88
N GLU A 269 -24.60 -22.02 -16.16
CA GLU A 269 -25.09 -22.40 -17.49
C GLU A 269 -25.24 -21.21 -18.45
N GLU A 270 -25.77 -20.08 -17.96
CA GLU A 270 -26.04 -18.89 -18.78
C GLU A 270 -24.74 -18.12 -19.12
N ASN A 271 -23.66 -18.33 -18.35
CA ASN A 271 -22.41 -17.56 -18.47
C ASN A 271 -21.26 -18.40 -19.01
N LYS A 272 -21.47 -19.04 -20.17
CA LYS A 272 -20.48 -19.94 -20.80
C LYS A 272 -19.07 -19.33 -20.90
N LYS A 273 -18.97 -18.03 -21.19
CA LYS A 273 -17.71 -17.27 -21.26
C LYS A 273 -16.91 -17.28 -19.95
N PHE A 274 -17.59 -17.28 -18.80
CA PHE A 274 -16.98 -17.22 -17.47
C PHE A 274 -17.14 -18.51 -16.66
N SER A 275 -17.80 -19.53 -17.20
CA SER A 275 -18.05 -20.84 -16.57
C SER A 275 -16.83 -21.40 -15.84
N ASN A 276 -15.68 -21.49 -16.51
CA ASN A 276 -14.42 -21.97 -15.91
C ASN A 276 -13.96 -21.11 -14.72
N LEU A 277 -14.14 -19.79 -14.76
CA LEU A 277 -13.80 -18.93 -13.62
C LEU A 277 -14.78 -19.12 -12.45
N ILE A 278 -16.07 -19.25 -12.75
CA ILE A 278 -17.13 -19.49 -11.75
C ILE A 278 -16.94 -20.86 -11.08
N GLU A 279 -16.59 -21.90 -11.84
CA GLU A 279 -16.32 -23.24 -11.31
C GLU A 279 -15.08 -23.30 -10.40
N ARG A 280 -14.13 -22.41 -10.62
CA ARG A 280 -12.95 -22.26 -9.76
C ARG A 280 -13.22 -21.43 -8.51
N CYS A 281 -14.32 -20.70 -8.46
CA CYS A 281 -14.71 -19.96 -7.28
C CYS A 281 -15.04 -20.94 -6.15
N LYS A 282 -14.71 -20.56 -4.91
CA LYS A 282 -14.99 -21.34 -3.70
C LYS A 282 -16.46 -21.71 -3.58
N GLY A 283 -17.33 -20.78 -3.98
CA GLY A 283 -18.77 -21.00 -3.94
C GLY A 283 -19.57 -19.82 -4.44
N ILE A 284 -20.88 -20.00 -4.38
CA ILE A 284 -21.88 -18.97 -4.68
C ILE A 284 -22.85 -18.94 -3.50
N ILE A 285 -23.09 -17.76 -2.94
CA ILE A 285 -24.04 -17.54 -1.85
C ILE A 285 -25.12 -16.56 -2.30
N CYS A 286 -26.38 -16.92 -2.08
CA CYS A 286 -27.52 -16.03 -2.33
C CYS A 286 -27.94 -15.38 -1.01
N VAL A 287 -28.15 -14.06 -1.06
CA VAL A 287 -28.54 -13.22 0.08
C VAL A 287 -29.45 -12.08 -0.37
N ASP A 288 -30.20 -11.51 0.56
CA ASP A 288 -30.89 -10.25 0.37
C ASP A 288 -30.51 -9.25 1.45
N ASN A 289 -30.07 -8.07 1.02
CA ASN A 289 -29.64 -6.98 1.90
C ASN A 289 -30.37 -5.69 1.46
N PRO A 290 -31.69 -5.60 1.69
CA PRO A 290 -32.50 -4.47 1.26
C PRO A 290 -32.11 -3.20 2.03
N PRO A 291 -32.31 -2.00 1.46
CA PRO A 291 -32.06 -0.75 2.16
C PRO A 291 -33.01 -0.60 3.37
N LEU A 292 -32.57 0.07 4.44
CA LEU A 292 -33.33 0.17 5.70
C LEU A 292 -34.17 1.46 5.81
N ASP A 293 -34.13 2.34 4.81
CA ASP A 293 -34.85 3.63 4.79
C ASP A 293 -36.33 3.48 4.38
N SER A 294 -37.04 2.54 5.03
CA SER A 294 -38.42 2.20 4.71
C SER A 294 -39.30 2.08 5.96
N GLN A 295 -40.61 2.26 5.79
CA GLN A 295 -41.62 1.99 6.80
C GLN A 295 -41.62 0.53 7.31
N TYR A 296 -40.98 -0.38 6.57
CA TYR A 296 -40.83 -1.80 6.92
C TYR A 296 -39.51 -2.11 7.66
N TYR A 297 -38.86 -1.12 8.29
CA TYR A 297 -37.55 -1.23 8.95
C TYR A 297 -37.33 -2.53 9.72
N GLU A 298 -38.25 -2.90 10.63
CA GLU A 298 -38.13 -4.11 11.46
C GLU A 298 -38.12 -5.41 10.65
N LEU A 299 -38.90 -5.48 9.57
CA LEU A 299 -38.90 -6.64 8.68
C LEU A 299 -37.59 -6.71 7.88
N LEU A 300 -37.15 -5.57 7.33
CA LEU A 300 -35.93 -5.50 6.52
C LEU A 300 -34.67 -5.78 7.35
N LYS A 301 -34.68 -5.38 8.63
CA LYS A 301 -33.64 -5.73 9.59
C LYS A 301 -33.56 -7.23 9.84
N LYS A 302 -34.70 -7.91 10.03
CA LYS A 302 -34.75 -9.38 10.15
C LYS A 302 -34.22 -10.09 8.91
N ILE A 303 -34.54 -9.58 7.71
CA ILE A 303 -33.99 -10.10 6.45
C ILE A 303 -32.46 -9.98 6.45
N ARG A 304 -31.91 -8.82 6.83
CA ARG A 304 -30.46 -8.62 6.97
C ARG A 304 -29.84 -9.53 8.03
N GLU A 305 -30.53 -9.80 9.13
CA GLU A 305 -30.07 -10.74 10.18
C GLU A 305 -29.98 -12.18 9.66
N SER A 306 -31.00 -12.66 8.92
CA SER A 306 -30.96 -13.96 8.22
C SER A 306 -29.80 -14.04 7.23
N SER A 307 -29.62 -12.99 6.43
CA SER A 307 -28.49 -12.86 5.48
C SER A 307 -27.14 -12.93 6.20
N ARG A 308 -26.98 -12.16 7.30
CA ARG A 308 -25.77 -12.15 8.13
C ARG A 308 -25.42 -13.53 8.65
N LYS A 309 -26.40 -14.28 9.18
CA LYS A 309 -26.17 -15.64 9.68
C LYS A 309 -25.60 -16.55 8.59
N LYS A 310 -26.21 -16.53 7.39
CA LYS A 310 -25.76 -17.33 6.24
C LYS A 310 -24.34 -16.94 5.79
N LEU A 311 -24.02 -15.65 5.79
CA LEU A 311 -22.69 -15.14 5.43
C LEU A 311 -21.62 -15.56 6.44
N LEU A 312 -21.89 -15.42 7.74
CA LEU A 312 -20.95 -15.77 8.80
C LEU A 312 -20.69 -17.29 8.86
N GLU A 313 -21.72 -18.12 8.68
CA GLU A 313 -21.57 -19.57 8.55
C GLU A 313 -20.67 -19.96 7.37
N HIS A 314 -20.85 -19.31 6.22
CA HIS A 314 -19.99 -19.51 5.04
C HIS A 314 -18.54 -19.07 5.31
N LEU A 315 -18.35 -17.90 5.95
CA LEU A 315 -17.02 -17.37 6.28
C LEU A 315 -16.25 -18.30 7.22
N LYS A 316 -16.94 -18.86 8.24
CA LYS A 316 -16.36 -19.80 9.21
C LYS A 316 -15.85 -21.10 8.58
N SER A 317 -16.49 -21.56 7.50
CA SER A 317 -16.08 -22.79 6.81
C SER A 317 -14.70 -22.70 6.14
N HIS A 318 -14.10 -21.50 6.09
CA HIS A 318 -12.90 -21.23 5.32
C HIS A 318 -11.67 -20.95 6.22
N GLN A 319 -10.74 -21.89 6.22
CA GLN A 319 -9.53 -21.81 7.06
C GLN A 319 -8.29 -21.34 6.30
N GLU A 320 -8.28 -21.41 4.97
CA GLU A 320 -7.11 -21.12 4.15
C GLU A 320 -6.89 -19.62 3.96
N ASN A 321 -5.64 -19.19 4.05
CA ASN A 321 -5.25 -17.80 3.82
C ASN A 321 -4.48 -17.67 2.49
N TYR A 322 -4.84 -16.68 1.68
CA TYR A 322 -4.23 -16.40 0.41
C TYR A 322 -3.12 -15.35 0.50
N ARG A 323 -1.92 -15.71 0.06
CA ARG A 323 -0.82 -14.77 -0.18
C ARG A 323 -0.17 -15.05 -1.53
N ILE A 324 0.08 -14.01 -2.32
CA ILE A 324 0.97 -14.11 -3.48
C ILE A 324 2.43 -14.19 -3.00
N ASN A 325 3.30 -14.83 -3.78
CA ASN A 325 4.70 -15.08 -3.38
C ASN A 325 5.49 -13.81 -2.98
N ASN A 326 5.09 -12.64 -3.50
CA ASN A 326 5.72 -11.36 -3.21
C ASN A 326 4.82 -10.44 -2.35
N TRP A 327 3.90 -11.01 -1.56
CA TRP A 327 2.94 -10.24 -0.74
C TRP A 327 3.65 -9.24 0.17
N ASP A 328 4.69 -9.69 0.85
CA ASP A 328 5.46 -8.85 1.78
C ASP A 328 6.21 -7.74 1.06
N ASP A 329 6.81 -8.06 -0.10
CA ASP A 329 7.48 -7.07 -0.95
C ASP A 329 6.52 -5.99 -1.46
N ILE A 330 5.28 -6.40 -1.75
CA ILE A 330 4.21 -5.50 -2.18
C ILE A 330 3.75 -4.63 -1.01
N CYS A 331 3.51 -5.21 0.17
CA CYS A 331 3.19 -4.44 1.37
C CYS A 331 4.26 -3.40 1.71
N VAL A 332 5.54 -3.77 1.62
CA VAL A 332 6.68 -2.85 1.82
C VAL A 332 6.67 -1.74 0.78
N ALA A 333 6.51 -2.08 -0.51
CA ALA A 333 6.49 -1.10 -1.59
C ALA A 333 5.34 -0.09 -1.47
N ILE A 334 4.15 -0.59 -1.11
CA ILE A 334 2.95 0.23 -0.93
C ILE A 334 3.13 1.13 0.28
N ASN A 335 3.65 0.61 1.38
CA ASN A 335 3.96 1.42 2.56
C ASN A 335 4.90 2.57 2.20
N ASP A 336 5.99 2.27 1.49
CA ASP A 336 6.96 3.31 1.09
C ASP A 336 6.31 4.39 0.20
N TYR A 337 5.40 4.01 -0.69
CA TYR A 337 4.64 4.93 -1.53
C TYR A 337 3.63 5.79 -0.74
N VAL A 338 2.77 5.16 0.06
CA VAL A 338 1.69 5.82 0.82
C VAL A 338 2.27 6.86 1.78
N ASN A 339 3.35 6.52 2.46
CA ASN A 339 4.00 7.45 3.38
C ASN A 339 4.67 8.62 2.63
N ALA A 340 5.26 8.38 1.46
CA ALA A 340 5.79 9.47 0.62
C ALA A 340 4.68 10.41 0.12
N LYS A 341 3.48 9.88 -0.18
CA LYS A 341 2.31 10.67 -0.58
C LYS A 341 1.74 11.49 0.59
N ASN A 342 1.51 10.85 1.74
CA ASN A 342 1.00 11.52 2.95
C ASN A 342 1.91 12.67 3.39
N LEU A 343 3.23 12.49 3.32
CA LEU A 343 4.19 13.55 3.64
C LEU A 343 4.09 14.75 2.69
N LYS A 344 3.90 14.53 1.38
CA LYS A 344 3.66 15.60 0.41
C LYS A 344 2.34 16.32 0.66
N GLU A 345 1.29 15.59 1.04
CA GLU A 345 -0.02 16.18 1.36
C GLU A 345 0.05 17.05 2.63
N ILE A 346 0.76 16.58 3.67
CA ILE A 346 1.03 17.36 4.89
C ILE A 346 1.87 18.60 4.56
N GLU A 347 2.88 18.48 3.70
CA GLU A 347 3.72 19.60 3.28
C GLU A 347 2.92 20.62 2.47
N ASN A 348 2.09 20.18 1.53
CA ASN A 348 1.17 21.03 0.79
C ASN A 348 0.16 21.71 1.71
N ALA A 349 -0.42 20.99 2.68
CA ALA A 349 -1.35 21.56 3.65
C ALA A 349 -0.66 22.57 4.58
N ARG A 350 0.61 22.34 4.97
CA ARG A 350 1.42 23.30 5.72
C ARG A 350 1.77 24.53 4.89
N ILE A 351 2.15 24.36 3.63
CA ILE A 351 2.38 25.47 2.68
C ILE A 351 1.09 26.28 2.50
N GLN A 352 -0.05 25.62 2.30
CA GLN A 352 -1.35 26.28 2.18
C GLN A 352 -1.77 26.98 3.47
N SER A 353 -1.54 26.37 4.63
CA SER A 353 -1.79 26.98 5.94
C SER A 353 -0.88 28.19 6.17
N PHE A 354 0.40 28.10 5.79
CA PHE A 354 1.37 29.20 5.86
C PHE A 354 1.00 30.35 4.89
N ILE A 355 0.54 30.02 3.68
CA ILE A 355 0.00 30.98 2.71
C ILE A 355 -1.30 31.62 3.23
N SER A 356 -2.16 30.88 3.94
CA SER A 356 -3.40 31.41 4.52
C SER A 356 -3.19 32.24 5.79
N GLY A 357 -2.11 31.99 6.53
CA GLY A 357 -1.72 32.73 7.74
C GLY A 357 -0.89 33.98 7.47
N ALA A 358 -0.22 34.07 6.32
CA ALA A 358 0.46 35.26 5.84
C ALA A 358 -0.55 36.19 5.13
N LYS A 359 -0.88 37.32 5.76
CA LYS A 359 -1.85 38.31 5.27
C LYS A 359 -1.59 38.75 3.82
N THR A 360 -2.71 38.86 3.12
CA THR A 360 -3.02 39.57 1.86
C THR A 360 -1.95 39.56 0.76
N ILE A 361 -2.24 38.87 -0.35
CA ILE A 361 -1.54 38.87 -1.66
C ILE A 361 -0.98 40.25 -2.09
N ARG A 362 -1.63 41.33 -1.66
CA ARG A 362 -1.22 42.72 -1.90
C ARG A 362 0.12 43.09 -1.23
N GLU A 363 0.34 42.67 0.01
CA GLU A 363 1.60 42.91 0.76
C GLU A 363 2.76 42.11 0.17
N ILE A 364 2.49 40.86 -0.27
CA ILE A 364 3.47 40.01 -0.96
C ILE A 364 3.90 40.64 -2.29
N ASN A 365 2.96 41.20 -3.06
CA ASN A 365 3.29 41.86 -4.32
C ASN A 365 4.06 43.18 -4.13
N LEU A 366 3.79 43.91 -3.04
CA LEU A 366 4.54 45.11 -2.67
C LEU A 366 5.99 44.77 -2.31
N LEU A 367 6.22 43.80 -1.43
CA LEU A 367 7.56 43.33 -1.05
C LEU A 367 8.34 42.78 -2.25
N LYS A 368 7.66 42.07 -3.16
CA LYS A 368 8.28 41.51 -4.37
C LYS A 368 8.78 42.61 -5.33
N ASN A 369 8.06 43.74 -5.40
CA ASN A 369 8.46 44.87 -6.21
C ASN A 369 9.63 45.65 -5.56
N GLU A 370 9.61 45.85 -4.25
CA GLU A 370 10.71 46.50 -3.53
C GLU A 370 12.02 45.70 -3.62
N ILE A 371 11.95 44.37 -3.49
CA ILE A 371 13.12 43.48 -3.65
C ILE A 371 13.69 43.58 -5.09
N ASN A 372 12.83 43.65 -6.11
CA ASN A 372 13.27 43.77 -7.50
C ASN A 372 13.95 45.13 -7.79
N ASP A 373 13.48 46.22 -7.17
CA ASP A 373 14.10 47.54 -7.32
C ASP A 373 15.46 47.64 -6.62
N VAL A 374 15.62 46.98 -5.47
CA VAL A 374 16.92 46.87 -4.77
C VAL A 374 17.92 46.05 -5.60
N MET A 375 17.48 44.93 -6.16
CA MET A 375 18.30 44.08 -7.03
C MET A 375 18.75 44.82 -8.31
N LYS A 376 17.86 45.61 -8.93
CA LYS A 376 18.20 46.42 -10.12
C LYS A 376 19.19 47.56 -9.81
N LYS A 377 19.09 48.18 -8.64
CA LYS A 377 20.06 49.21 -8.21
C LYS A 377 21.43 48.61 -7.92
N GLN A 378 21.50 47.36 -7.46
CA GLN A 378 22.77 46.65 -7.26
C GLN A 378 23.38 46.15 -8.57
N SER A 379 22.60 45.80 -9.59
CA SER A 379 23.11 45.36 -10.89
C SER A 379 23.67 46.49 -11.78
N ILE A 380 23.39 47.76 -11.46
CA ILE A 380 23.94 48.93 -12.19
C ILE A 380 25.34 49.32 -11.67
N ILE A 381 25.78 48.77 -10.53
CA ILE A 381 27.06 49.13 -9.90
C ILE A 381 28.24 48.26 -10.40
N SER A 382 28.01 47.28 -11.28
CA SER A 382 29.05 46.34 -11.73
C SER A 382 29.46 46.42 -13.21
N GLU A 383 29.09 47.46 -13.96
CA GLU A 383 29.46 47.60 -15.38
C GLU A 383 30.49 48.71 -15.69
N ASP A 384 31.18 49.26 -14.69
CA ASP A 384 32.30 50.19 -14.90
C ASP A 384 33.56 49.74 -14.17
N SER A 385 34.16 48.61 -14.57
CA SER A 385 35.62 48.42 -14.55
C SER A 385 36.03 47.12 -15.25
N GLU A 386 36.05 47.13 -16.57
CA GLU A 386 37.11 46.43 -17.35
C GLU A 386 37.07 46.90 -18.81
N ALA A 387 37.33 48.20 -19.00
CA ALA A 387 37.96 48.68 -20.21
C ALA A 387 39.44 48.27 -20.17
N ASN A 388 39.84 47.41 -21.12
CA ASN A 388 41.15 47.31 -21.79
C ASN A 388 41.63 45.86 -21.91
N PHE A 389 41.54 45.25 -23.10
CA PHE A 389 42.68 45.07 -24.02
C PHE A 389 42.32 44.12 -25.18
N SER A 390 42.37 44.66 -26.41
CA SER A 390 42.73 44.00 -27.69
C SER A 390 41.95 42.75 -28.15
N SER A 391 41.56 42.58 -29.41
CA SER A 391 41.70 43.37 -30.64
C SER A 391 40.99 42.60 -31.75
N LYS A 392 40.38 43.34 -32.69
CA LYS A 392 40.39 43.12 -34.15
C LYS A 392 39.94 41.72 -34.64
N ARG A 393 38.93 41.56 -35.51
CA ARG A 393 38.66 42.33 -36.73
C ARG A 393 37.39 41.72 -37.37
N ASN A 394 36.44 42.59 -37.73
CA ASN A 394 35.99 42.87 -39.11
C ASN A 394 35.45 41.68 -39.97
N ILE A 395 34.40 41.78 -40.80
CA ILE A 395 33.92 42.93 -41.59
C ILE A 395 32.61 42.54 -42.33
N CYS A 396 31.74 43.55 -42.55
CA CYS A 396 30.78 43.77 -43.65
C CYS A 396 29.64 42.77 -43.96
N SER A 397 28.47 43.16 -44.47
CA SER A 397 27.80 44.46 -44.69
C SER A 397 26.45 44.17 -45.38
N ILE A 398 25.39 44.88 -44.96
CA ILE A 398 24.32 45.49 -45.79
C ILE A 398 23.79 44.67 -46.99
N LEU A 399 22.63 44.03 -46.82
CA LEU A 399 21.36 44.26 -47.53
C LEU A 399 20.24 43.40 -46.93
#